data_AF-A0A7X2D7B5-F1
#
_entry.id   AF-A0A7X2D7B5-F1
#
_cell.length_a   1.000
_cell.length_b   1.000
_cell.length_c   1.000
_cell.angle_alpha   90.00
_cell.angle_beta   90.00
_cell.angle_gamma   90.00
#
_symmetry.space_group_name_H-M   'P 1'
#
loop_
_entity.id
_entity.type
_entity.pdbx_description
1 polymer ?
#
loop_
_entity_poly.entity_id
_entity_poly.type
_entity_poly.pdbx_seq_one_letter_code
_entity_poly.pdbx_strand_id
1 'polypeptide(L)'
;MKKKVLFLSIMLAFCVRGIAETSSLSQIYLLGKGIKDLDKDNLGEKVSLHIIIPDMPTAHELAIAGDIAARANLESLVIDFSLVKKESEVKNIQNLENPIIIGTNLKWIKKLKKAKKINLPRLEYNQGLVSLLYYKNKPLVVLTAGSEEALLRAGRSFFLRWPYLWEIWGQEEGVTYFSLEKDLTQFLEKKDTKPERITIKEALYEFPQTKSPHQSLRRLKFRSGEIRNLVVEIEFSDKKRKDKAFENLESLRHQHQKGLSPEILSYPGCAQITFELRSEDEISKIILQRMGYPKRILTPSYKVPIKPHSNGKNFDLLSLFSAKGFYSDTDKDGILDKLDTSLIIPQNSGLLGSAQLASRLVLNTAGASFPILFLDKEIEEQKALASPVLIGHDNILNKELIKKGKLKIPPLQKSWGMAKVVPEAFNKSNALAIVGADRFGLEKILTFLSKT
;
A
#
# COMPACT_ATOMS: atom_id res chain seq x y z
N MET A 1 -40.35 18.97 -25.00
CA MET A 1 -39.91 17.58 -24.74
C MET A 1 -38.40 17.45 -24.95
N LYS A 2 -37.59 17.64 -23.89
CA LYS A 2 -36.21 17.14 -23.80
C LYS A 2 -35.92 16.91 -22.31
N LYS A 3 -35.98 15.65 -21.89
CA LYS A 3 -35.62 15.21 -20.53
C LYS A 3 -34.10 15.35 -20.38
N LYS A 4 -33.64 16.23 -19.49
CA LYS A 4 -32.28 16.16 -18.95
C LYS A 4 -32.33 15.18 -17.78
N VAL A 5 -31.76 14.00 -17.98
CA VAL A 5 -31.48 13.03 -16.93
C VAL A 5 -30.24 13.53 -16.21
N LEU A 6 -30.42 14.06 -15.00
CA LEU A 6 -29.33 14.33 -14.08
C LEU A 6 -28.96 12.99 -13.43
N PHE A 7 -27.82 12.43 -13.79
CA PHE A 7 -27.22 11.29 -13.08
C PHE A 7 -26.74 11.80 -11.73
N LEU A 8 -27.57 11.62 -10.69
CA LEU A 8 -27.17 11.80 -9.31
C LEU A 8 -26.48 10.51 -8.87
N SER A 9 -25.16 10.55 -8.76
CA SER A 9 -24.35 9.49 -8.16
C SER A 9 -24.73 9.37 -6.67
N ILE A 10 -25.57 8.38 -6.37
CA ILE A 10 -25.90 8.00 -5.00
C ILE A 10 -24.67 7.32 -4.40
N MET A 11 -23.80 8.11 -3.79
CA MET A 11 -22.89 7.63 -2.76
C MET A 11 -23.75 7.20 -1.58
N LEU A 12 -23.90 5.89 -1.42
CA LEU A 12 -24.63 5.29 -0.32
C LEU A 12 -23.80 5.50 0.96
N ALA A 13 -23.97 6.66 1.60
CA ALA A 13 -23.44 6.95 2.91
C ALA A 13 -24.13 6.04 3.93
N PHE A 14 -23.51 4.89 4.22
CA PHE A 14 -23.83 4.13 5.41
C PHE A 14 -23.37 4.96 6.62
N CYS A 15 -24.27 5.77 7.16
CA CYS A 15 -24.16 6.37 8.49
C CYS A 15 -24.17 5.26 9.55
N VAL A 16 -23.05 4.56 9.73
CA VAL A 16 -22.83 3.72 10.89
C VAL A 16 -22.43 4.64 12.04
N ARG A 17 -23.39 4.93 12.93
CA ARG A 17 -23.08 5.42 14.28
C ARG A 17 -22.33 4.32 15.02
N GLY A 18 -21.11 4.62 15.46
CA GLY A 18 -20.36 3.79 16.42
C GLY A 18 -19.04 3.28 15.87
N ILE A 19 -17.96 3.80 16.45
CA ILE A 19 -16.54 3.46 16.25
C ILE A 19 -15.91 4.14 15.02
N ALA A 20 -15.21 5.25 15.27
CA ALA A 20 -14.34 5.97 14.32
C ALA A 20 -13.10 5.16 13.89
N GLU A 21 -12.96 3.92 14.39
CA GLU A 21 -11.84 3.04 14.09
C GLU A 21 -12.18 2.07 12.94
N THR A 22 -11.15 1.72 12.17
CA THR A 22 -11.16 0.75 11.09
C THR A 22 -11.43 -0.64 11.66
N SER A 23 -12.61 -1.20 11.38
CA SER A 23 -13.03 -2.52 11.85
C SER A 23 -13.00 -3.58 10.76
N SER A 24 -12.61 -3.23 9.54
CA SER A 24 -12.43 -4.11 8.39
C SER A 24 -11.28 -3.59 7.53
N LEU A 25 -10.50 -4.47 6.90
CA LEU A 25 -9.45 -4.07 5.96
C LEU A 25 -10.00 -3.27 4.75
N SER A 26 -11.29 -3.43 4.44
CA SER A 26 -11.98 -2.63 3.41
C SER A 26 -12.15 -1.15 3.78
N GLN A 27 -11.88 -0.75 5.02
CA GLN A 27 -12.22 0.59 5.55
C GLN A 27 -11.01 1.51 5.77
N ILE A 28 -9.79 1.09 5.39
CA ILE A 28 -8.55 1.74 5.82
C ILE A 28 -8.43 3.19 5.38
N TYR A 29 -8.78 3.55 4.15
CA TYR A 29 -8.74 4.94 3.68
C TYR A 29 -10.14 5.55 3.53
N LEU A 30 -11.18 4.93 4.08
CA LEU A 30 -12.52 5.51 4.04
C LEU A 30 -12.63 6.77 4.90
N LEU A 31 -13.42 7.72 4.42
CA LEU A 31 -13.84 8.89 5.19
C LEU A 31 -14.66 8.48 6.42
N GLY A 32 -14.40 9.12 7.56
CA GLY A 32 -14.92 8.75 8.87
C GLY A 32 -14.23 7.55 9.53
N LYS A 33 -13.24 6.94 8.86
CA LYS A 33 -12.45 5.80 9.37
C LYS A 33 -10.97 6.18 9.46
N GLY A 34 -10.14 5.79 8.50
CA GLY A 34 -8.73 6.18 8.50
C GLY A 34 -8.50 7.60 8.01
N ILE A 35 -9.47 8.21 7.34
CA ILE A 35 -9.49 9.65 7.03
C ILE A 35 -10.66 10.27 7.77
N LYS A 36 -10.44 11.40 8.42
CA LYS A 36 -11.46 12.12 9.19
C LYS A 36 -11.91 13.36 8.45
N ASP A 37 -13.22 13.54 8.53
CA ASP A 37 -13.97 14.73 8.16
C ASP A 37 -14.46 15.36 9.48
N LEU A 38 -13.83 16.46 9.88
CA LEU A 38 -13.98 17.13 11.16
C LEU A 38 -15.11 18.15 11.11
N ASP A 39 -15.31 18.82 9.98
CA ASP A 39 -16.36 19.83 9.78
C ASP A 39 -17.63 19.31 9.09
N LYS A 40 -17.59 18.08 8.56
CA LYS A 40 -18.69 17.33 7.94
C LYS A 40 -19.08 17.80 6.54
N ASP A 41 -18.13 18.34 5.78
CA ASP A 41 -18.34 18.75 4.38
C ASP A 41 -18.10 17.64 3.34
N ASN A 42 -17.75 16.43 3.80
CA ASN A 42 -17.31 15.25 3.02
C ASN A 42 -15.92 15.35 2.40
N LEU A 43 -15.05 16.25 2.90
CA LEU A 43 -13.65 16.32 2.55
C LEU A 43 -12.79 15.82 3.73
N GLY A 44 -11.73 15.08 3.42
CA GLY A 44 -10.85 14.56 4.46
C GLY A 44 -9.86 15.61 4.93
N GLU A 45 -10.03 16.22 6.10
CA GLU A 45 -9.08 17.22 6.62
C GLU A 45 -8.05 16.63 7.59
N LYS A 46 -8.18 15.36 8.00
CA LYS A 46 -7.17 14.71 8.85
C LYS A 46 -6.98 13.23 8.60
N VAL A 47 -5.73 12.81 8.40
CA VAL A 47 -5.34 11.40 8.44
C VAL A 47 -5.37 10.89 9.90
N SER A 48 -6.14 9.82 10.15
CA SER A 48 -6.24 9.11 11.42
C SER A 48 -5.60 7.73 11.29
N LEU A 49 -4.34 7.69 10.85
CA LEU A 49 -3.53 6.48 10.74
C LEU A 49 -2.22 6.67 11.49
N HIS A 50 -1.74 5.61 12.15
CA HIS A 50 -0.44 5.63 12.79
C HIS A 50 0.39 4.43 12.34
N ILE A 51 1.40 4.69 11.52
CA ILE A 51 2.27 3.67 10.93
C ILE A 51 3.45 3.45 11.87
N ILE A 52 3.59 2.23 12.37
CA ILE A 52 4.54 1.87 13.42
C ILE A 52 5.55 0.89 12.84
N ILE A 53 6.83 1.29 12.85
CA ILE A 53 7.97 0.50 12.34
C ILE A 53 8.99 0.22 13.46
N PRO A 54 9.92 -0.73 13.29
CA PRO A 54 10.99 -0.96 14.26
C PRO A 54 11.86 0.27 14.52
N ASP A 55 12.54 0.31 15.67
CA ASP A 55 13.50 1.40 16.00
C ASP A 55 14.68 1.49 15.03
N MET A 56 15.06 0.32 14.49
CA MET A 56 16.06 0.15 13.44
C MET A 56 15.38 -0.49 12.24
N PRO A 57 14.61 0.29 11.46
CA PRO A 57 13.85 -0.25 10.35
C PRO A 57 14.80 -0.63 9.20
N THR A 58 14.40 -1.65 8.45
CA THR A 58 15.04 -1.99 7.18
C THR A 58 14.63 -1.00 6.10
N ALA A 59 15.35 -0.96 4.98
CA ALA A 59 14.97 -0.07 3.87
C ALA A 59 13.61 -0.45 3.28
N HIS A 60 13.28 -1.73 3.24
CA HIS A 60 11.97 -2.23 2.80
C HIS A 60 10.84 -1.78 3.74
N GLU A 61 11.01 -1.90 5.06
CA GLU A 61 10.03 -1.43 6.05
C GLU A 61 9.80 0.07 5.95
N LEU A 62 10.87 0.85 5.75
CA LEU A 62 10.80 2.29 5.59
C LEU A 62 10.15 2.69 4.26
N ALA A 63 10.49 2.02 3.15
CA ALA A 63 9.93 2.31 1.84
C ALA A 63 8.41 2.11 1.85
N ILE A 64 7.93 0.97 2.37
CA ILE A 64 6.48 0.75 2.47
C ILE A 64 5.81 1.71 3.45
N ALA A 65 6.43 2.02 4.59
CA ALA A 65 5.86 2.97 5.54
C ALA A 65 5.71 4.38 4.93
N GLY A 66 6.72 4.84 4.18
CA GLY A 66 6.65 6.12 3.48
C GLY A 66 5.65 6.13 2.33
N ASP A 67 5.54 5.03 1.58
CA ASP A 67 4.51 4.89 0.54
C ASP A 67 3.09 4.94 1.14
N ILE A 68 2.84 4.24 2.25
CA ILE A 68 1.55 4.26 2.95
C ILE A 68 1.24 5.66 3.50
N ALA A 69 2.23 6.33 4.10
CA ALA A 69 2.07 7.69 4.62
C ALA A 69 1.75 8.69 3.51
N ALA A 70 2.50 8.63 2.40
CA ALA A 70 2.25 9.48 1.26
C ALA A 70 0.89 9.20 0.61
N ARG A 71 0.47 7.92 0.52
CA ARG A 71 -0.88 7.59 0.06
C ARG A 71 -1.94 8.16 0.99
N ALA A 72 -1.80 7.98 2.31
CA ALA A 72 -2.76 8.52 3.28
C ALA A 72 -2.87 10.04 3.20
N ASN A 73 -1.74 10.74 3.04
CA ASN A 73 -1.69 12.18 2.88
C ASN A 73 -2.28 12.65 1.54
N LEU A 74 -2.26 11.84 0.49
CA LEU A 74 -2.94 12.18 -0.77
C LEU A 74 -4.47 12.10 -0.66
N GLU A 75 -4.98 11.25 0.24
CA GLU A 75 -6.42 11.13 0.52
C GLU A 75 -6.95 12.24 1.46
N SER A 76 -6.07 13.16 1.89
CA SER A 76 -6.43 14.25 2.80
C SER A 76 -6.01 15.61 2.24
N LEU A 77 -6.78 16.64 2.56
CA LEU A 77 -6.44 18.03 2.26
C LEU A 77 -5.27 18.56 3.11
N VAL A 78 -4.96 17.89 4.22
CA VAL A 78 -3.91 18.31 5.16
C VAL A 78 -2.89 17.20 5.32
N ILE A 79 -1.62 17.55 5.16
CA ILE A 79 -0.52 16.61 5.38
C ILE A 79 -0.19 16.47 6.86
N ASP A 80 -0.01 15.22 7.28
CA ASP A 80 0.64 14.88 8.54
C ASP A 80 2.01 14.21 8.26
N PHE A 81 3.09 14.87 8.70
CA PHE A 81 4.46 14.34 8.60
C PHE A 81 4.82 13.37 9.73
N SER A 82 3.94 13.21 10.72
CA SER A 82 4.14 12.39 11.92
C SER A 82 3.47 11.02 11.84
N LEU A 83 2.94 10.65 10.68
CA LEU A 83 2.24 9.37 10.46
C LEU A 83 3.13 8.16 10.73
N VAL A 84 4.41 8.22 10.35
CA VAL A 84 5.38 7.14 10.57
C VAL A 84 6.12 7.36 11.88
N LYS A 85 6.06 6.37 12.77
CA LYS A 85 6.65 6.37 14.11
C LYS A 85 7.45 5.10 14.35
N LYS A 86 8.56 5.22 15.06
CA LYS A 86 9.30 4.07 15.59
C LYS A 86 8.55 3.47 16.78
N GLU A 87 8.74 2.18 17.01
CA GLU A 87 8.09 1.48 18.12
C GLU A 87 8.40 2.11 19.49
N SER A 88 9.61 2.65 19.70
CA SER A 88 9.99 3.33 20.95
C SER A 88 9.30 4.67 21.18
N GLU A 89 8.81 5.32 20.12
CA GLU A 89 8.10 6.61 20.21
C GLU A 89 6.65 6.41 20.68
N VAL A 90 6.13 5.19 20.56
CA VAL A 90 4.75 4.88 20.93
C VAL A 90 4.71 4.25 22.32
N LYS A 91 4.27 5.02 23.32
CA LYS A 91 4.17 4.53 24.70
C LYS A 91 3.05 3.50 24.91
N ASN A 92 1.87 3.76 24.34
CA ASN A 92 0.71 2.88 24.43
C ASN A 92 -0.06 2.88 23.11
N ILE A 93 -0.02 1.74 22.42
CA ILE A 93 -0.75 1.54 21.15
C ILE A 93 -2.27 1.68 21.32
N GLN A 94 -2.79 1.48 22.53
CA GLN A 94 -4.23 1.59 22.80
C GLN A 94 -4.77 3.01 22.67
N ASN A 95 -3.90 4.01 22.79
CA ASN A 95 -4.27 5.41 22.68
C ASN A 95 -4.22 5.91 21.22
N LEU A 96 -3.70 5.11 20.30
CA LEU A 96 -3.57 5.47 18.90
C LEU A 96 -4.80 5.04 18.12
N GLU A 97 -5.35 5.90 17.28
CA GLU A 97 -6.40 5.49 16.34
C GLU A 97 -5.77 4.74 15.16
N ASN A 98 -6.44 3.68 14.70
CA ASN A 98 -6.06 2.89 13.52
C ASN A 98 -4.55 2.62 13.39
N PRO A 99 -3.92 1.94 14.36
CA PRO A 99 -2.51 1.61 14.28
C PRO A 99 -2.25 0.59 13.16
N ILE A 100 -1.31 0.92 12.28
CA ILE A 100 -0.76 0.03 11.24
C ILE A 100 0.65 -0.35 11.66
N ILE A 101 0.83 -1.60 12.06
CA ILE A 101 2.12 -2.13 12.46
C ILE A 101 2.79 -2.79 11.25
N ILE A 102 4.02 -2.41 10.94
CA ILE A 102 4.78 -2.94 9.80
C ILE A 102 6.06 -3.60 10.29
N GLY A 103 6.26 -4.84 9.84
CA GLY A 103 7.52 -5.55 10.02
C GLY A 103 7.39 -6.85 10.81
N THR A 104 8.45 -7.64 10.78
CA THR A 104 8.52 -8.96 11.44
C THR A 104 9.34 -8.92 12.72
N ASN A 105 10.16 -7.87 12.89
CA ASN A 105 11.15 -7.76 13.96
C ASN A 105 10.73 -6.82 15.11
N LEU A 106 9.47 -6.42 15.17
CA LEU A 106 8.95 -5.55 16.23
C LEU A 106 8.93 -6.25 17.58
N LYS A 107 9.44 -5.58 18.62
CA LYS A 107 9.45 -6.11 19.99
C LYS A 107 8.02 -6.39 20.48
N TRP A 108 7.06 -5.59 20.05
CA TRP A 108 5.65 -5.76 20.39
C TRP A 108 5.01 -6.99 19.78
N ILE A 109 5.17 -7.21 18.47
CA ILE A 109 4.64 -8.42 17.83
C ILE A 109 5.22 -9.65 18.51
N LYS A 110 6.54 -9.66 18.78
CA LYS A 110 7.19 -10.77 19.52
C LYS A 110 6.59 -10.97 20.91
N LYS A 111 6.37 -9.90 21.67
CA LYS A 111 5.77 -9.94 23.01
C LYS A 111 4.33 -10.46 22.97
N LEU A 112 3.52 -9.98 22.04
CA LEU A 112 2.12 -10.39 21.88
C LEU A 112 1.99 -11.84 21.43
N LYS A 113 2.85 -12.30 20.50
CA LYS A 113 2.96 -13.72 20.12
C LYS A 113 3.36 -14.59 21.29
N LYS A 114 4.41 -14.21 22.04
CA LYS A 114 4.88 -14.96 23.22
C LYS A 114 3.81 -15.08 24.31
N ALA A 115 3.02 -14.02 24.50
CA ALA A 115 1.91 -14.01 25.44
C ALA A 115 0.63 -14.70 24.92
N LYS A 116 0.67 -15.32 23.73
CA LYS A 116 -0.48 -15.94 23.04
C LYS A 116 -1.69 -15.00 22.90
N LYS A 117 -1.45 -13.69 22.85
CA LYS A 117 -2.50 -12.66 22.72
C LYS A 117 -2.88 -12.36 21.28
N ILE A 118 -2.00 -12.72 20.34
CA ILE A 118 -2.26 -12.67 18.90
C ILE A 118 -1.82 -13.98 18.29
N ASN A 119 -2.56 -14.43 17.27
CA ASN A 119 -2.19 -15.57 16.46
C ASN A 119 -1.89 -15.06 15.05
N LEU A 120 -0.65 -15.25 14.59
CA LEU A 120 -0.25 -14.93 13.22
C LEU A 120 0.36 -16.19 12.61
N PRO A 121 -0.04 -16.56 11.38
CA PRO A 121 0.47 -17.76 10.73
C PRO A 121 1.97 -17.64 10.49
N ARG A 122 2.64 -18.79 10.38
CA ARG A 122 4.01 -18.85 9.86
C ARG A 122 3.94 -18.61 8.35
N LEU A 123 4.68 -17.61 7.88
CA LEU A 123 4.72 -17.24 6.47
C LEU A 123 5.96 -17.83 5.79
N GLU A 124 5.77 -18.27 4.56
CA GLU A 124 6.88 -18.67 3.68
C GLU A 124 7.66 -17.45 3.17
N TYR A 125 8.88 -17.67 2.71
CA TYR A 125 9.79 -16.61 2.26
C TYR A 125 9.17 -15.65 1.23
N ASN A 126 8.29 -16.16 0.36
CA ASN A 126 7.62 -15.42 -0.70
C ASN A 126 6.20 -14.96 -0.35
N GLN A 127 5.79 -15.07 0.92
CA GLN A 127 4.47 -14.70 1.39
C GLN A 127 4.50 -13.44 2.25
N GLY A 128 3.47 -12.63 2.12
CA GLY A 128 3.20 -11.48 2.98
C GLY A 128 1.74 -11.46 3.40
N LEU A 129 1.46 -10.94 4.58
CA LEU A 129 0.13 -10.95 5.19
C LEU A 129 -0.21 -9.56 5.69
N VAL A 130 -1.38 -9.09 5.31
CA VAL A 130 -2.07 -7.98 5.98
C VAL A 130 -3.21 -8.58 6.79
N SER A 131 -3.23 -8.34 8.10
CA SER A 131 -4.24 -8.91 9.00
C SER A 131 -4.79 -7.84 9.94
N LEU A 132 -6.10 -7.85 10.14
CA LEU A 132 -6.81 -7.10 11.16
C LEU A 132 -6.91 -7.96 12.42
N LEU A 133 -6.21 -7.51 13.46
CA LEU A 133 -6.20 -8.14 14.77
C LEU A 133 -6.87 -7.24 15.80
N TYR A 134 -7.31 -7.84 16.91
CA TYR A 134 -7.82 -7.10 18.06
C TYR A 134 -6.88 -7.29 19.24
N TYR A 135 -6.46 -6.18 19.84
CA TYR A 135 -5.68 -6.21 21.08
C TYR A 135 -6.40 -5.43 22.18
N LYS A 136 -6.94 -6.18 23.16
CA LYS A 136 -7.87 -5.67 24.19
C LYS A 136 -9.00 -4.82 23.58
N ASN A 137 -9.74 -5.43 22.66
CA ASN A 137 -10.90 -4.85 21.95
C ASN A 137 -10.59 -3.66 21.02
N LYS A 138 -9.32 -3.36 20.77
CA LYS A 138 -8.94 -2.32 19.82
C LYS A 138 -8.41 -2.92 18.52
N PRO A 139 -8.96 -2.54 17.35
CA PRO A 139 -8.47 -3.00 16.06
C PRO A 139 -7.05 -2.50 15.79
N LEU A 140 -6.30 -3.34 15.11
CA LEU A 140 -4.90 -3.20 14.78
C LEU A 140 -4.69 -3.83 13.41
N VAL A 141 -4.11 -3.09 12.46
CA VAL A 141 -3.68 -3.66 11.18
C VAL A 141 -2.21 -4.06 11.31
N VAL A 142 -1.88 -5.30 10.94
CA VAL A 142 -0.51 -5.82 10.93
C VAL A 142 -0.11 -6.20 9.51
N LEU A 143 1.01 -5.66 9.03
CA LEU A 143 1.71 -6.09 7.83
C LEU A 143 2.97 -6.86 8.23
N THR A 144 3.02 -8.14 7.90
CA THR A 144 4.14 -9.04 8.20
C THR A 144 4.42 -9.96 7.02
N ALA A 145 5.61 -10.57 6.94
CA ALA A 145 6.02 -11.39 5.78
C ALA A 145 7.08 -12.42 6.15
N GLY A 146 7.33 -13.39 5.27
CA GLY A 146 8.45 -14.32 5.42
C GLY A 146 9.80 -13.77 4.94
N SER A 147 9.81 -12.62 4.24
CA SER A 147 11.02 -11.89 3.84
C SER A 147 10.74 -10.39 3.70
N GLU A 148 11.80 -9.57 3.68
CA GLU A 148 11.71 -8.12 3.45
C GLU A 148 11.12 -7.77 2.07
N GLU A 149 11.49 -8.55 1.05
CA GLU A 149 10.96 -8.38 -0.31
C GLU A 149 9.46 -8.70 -0.37
N ALA A 150 9.03 -9.78 0.27
CA ALA A 150 7.62 -10.13 0.36
C ALA A 150 6.83 -9.10 1.19
N LEU A 151 7.44 -8.50 2.22
CA LEU A 151 6.86 -7.43 3.02
C LEU A 151 6.54 -6.20 2.15
N LEU A 152 7.55 -5.72 1.42
CA LEU A 152 7.41 -4.56 0.54
C LEU A 152 6.36 -4.83 -0.55
N ARG A 153 6.41 -6.00 -1.20
CA ARG A 153 5.46 -6.36 -2.25
C ARG A 153 4.04 -6.53 -1.72
N ALA A 154 3.83 -7.17 -0.58
CA ALA A 154 2.50 -7.34 0.02
C ALA A 154 1.91 -5.99 0.45
N GLY A 155 2.70 -5.18 1.16
CA GLY A 155 2.27 -3.85 1.56
C GLY A 155 1.89 -2.98 0.38
N ARG A 156 2.73 -2.92 -0.68
CA ARG A 156 2.40 -2.14 -1.88
C ARG A 156 1.19 -2.72 -2.63
N SER A 157 1.04 -4.04 -2.68
CA SER A 157 -0.10 -4.68 -3.35
C SER A 157 -1.41 -4.44 -2.61
N PHE A 158 -1.38 -4.27 -1.30
CA PHE A 158 -2.56 -3.99 -0.49
C PHE A 158 -2.84 -2.49 -0.37
N PHE A 159 -1.93 -1.72 0.26
CA PHE A 159 -2.20 -0.34 0.63
C PHE A 159 -2.24 0.60 -0.58
N LEU A 160 -1.33 0.43 -1.55
CA LEU A 160 -1.26 1.35 -2.70
C LEU A 160 -2.26 1.03 -3.80
N ARG A 161 -2.88 -0.16 -3.74
CA ARG A 161 -3.96 -0.56 -4.65
C ARG A 161 -5.33 -0.53 -4.00
N TRP A 162 -5.42 -0.23 -2.71
CA TRP A 162 -6.70 -0.13 -2.04
C TRP A 162 -7.60 0.89 -2.80
N PRO A 163 -8.89 0.58 -3.03
CA PRO A 163 -9.67 -0.52 -2.48
C PRO A 163 -9.72 -1.79 -3.37
N TYR A 164 -8.89 -1.88 -4.42
CA TYR A 164 -8.89 -3.00 -5.34
C TYR A 164 -8.26 -4.26 -4.74
N LEU A 165 -8.78 -5.44 -5.12
CA LEU A 165 -8.18 -6.72 -4.70
C LEU A 165 -6.82 -6.95 -5.37
N TRP A 166 -6.69 -6.58 -6.65
CA TRP A 166 -5.43 -6.76 -7.37
C TRP A 166 -5.20 -5.80 -8.54
N GLU A 167 -6.12 -5.79 -9.51
CA GLU A 167 -6.04 -4.94 -10.70
C GLU A 167 -6.74 -3.62 -10.45
N ILE A 168 -6.10 -2.52 -10.84
CA ILE A 168 -6.65 -1.16 -10.72
C ILE A 168 -7.33 -0.85 -12.06
N TRP A 169 -8.65 -1.04 -12.12
CA TRP A 169 -9.42 -0.99 -13.37
C TRP A 169 -10.71 -0.20 -13.19
N GLY A 170 -10.66 1.13 -13.31
CA GLY A 170 -11.84 1.99 -13.17
C GLY A 170 -12.55 1.88 -11.81
N GLN A 171 -13.38 2.84 -11.44
CA GLN A 171 -14.15 2.71 -10.17
C GLN A 171 -15.36 1.79 -10.31
N GLU A 172 -15.95 1.72 -11.50
CA GLU A 172 -17.20 0.97 -11.73
C GLU A 172 -16.98 -0.51 -12.07
N GLU A 173 -15.91 -0.82 -12.80
CA GLU A 173 -15.66 -2.17 -13.33
C GLU A 173 -14.66 -2.97 -12.50
N GLY A 174 -13.86 -2.30 -11.68
CA GLY A 174 -12.77 -2.91 -10.97
C GLY A 174 -13.23 -3.70 -9.74
N VAL A 175 -12.64 -4.87 -9.53
CA VAL A 175 -12.94 -5.72 -8.37
C VAL A 175 -12.30 -5.12 -7.12
N THR A 176 -13.15 -4.75 -6.16
CA THR A 176 -12.77 -4.12 -4.89
C THR A 176 -13.20 -4.95 -3.69
N TYR A 177 -12.72 -4.59 -2.50
CA TYR A 177 -13.27 -5.14 -1.26
C TYR A 177 -14.77 -4.82 -1.11
N PHE A 178 -15.22 -3.66 -1.57
CA PHE A 178 -16.63 -3.26 -1.52
C PHE A 178 -17.50 -4.06 -2.47
N SER A 179 -17.02 -4.35 -3.69
CA SER A 179 -17.76 -5.21 -4.61
C SER A 179 -17.92 -6.61 -4.02
N LEU A 180 -16.88 -7.15 -3.37
CA LEU A 180 -16.97 -8.43 -2.67
C LEU A 180 -18.01 -8.42 -1.54
N GLU A 181 -17.97 -7.42 -0.66
CA GLU A 181 -18.94 -7.28 0.43
C GLU A 181 -20.38 -7.18 -0.11
N LYS A 182 -20.58 -6.43 -1.20
CA LYS A 182 -21.86 -6.29 -1.89
C LYS A 182 -22.32 -7.62 -2.49
N ASP A 183 -21.48 -8.31 -3.25
CA ASP A 183 -21.80 -9.59 -3.88
C ASP A 183 -22.15 -10.65 -2.84
N LEU A 184 -21.40 -10.71 -1.74
CA LEU A 184 -21.63 -11.62 -0.63
C LEU A 184 -22.96 -11.33 0.07
N THR A 185 -23.25 -10.06 0.33
CA THR A 185 -24.54 -9.64 0.91
C THR A 185 -25.69 -10.05 -0.01
N GLN A 186 -25.60 -9.78 -1.31
CA GLN A 186 -26.62 -10.15 -2.28
C GLN A 186 -26.82 -11.67 -2.38
N PHE A 187 -25.73 -12.45 -2.35
CA PHE A 187 -25.79 -13.91 -2.37
C PHE A 187 -26.52 -14.44 -1.12
N LEU A 188 -26.18 -13.92 0.06
CA LEU A 188 -26.76 -14.35 1.33
C LEU A 188 -28.21 -13.88 1.51
N GLU A 189 -28.58 -12.68 1.06
CA GLU A 189 -29.95 -12.16 1.11
C GLU A 189 -30.89 -12.94 0.18
N LYS A 190 -30.45 -13.29 -1.03
CA LYS A 190 -31.23 -14.15 -1.95
C LYS A 190 -31.56 -15.52 -1.36
N LYS A 191 -30.82 -15.95 -0.33
CA LYS A 191 -31.01 -17.22 0.38
C LYS A 191 -31.62 -17.05 1.76
N ASP A 192 -32.09 -15.84 2.08
CA ASP A 192 -32.76 -15.51 3.34
C ASP A 192 -31.85 -15.74 4.56
N THR A 193 -30.58 -15.36 4.41
CA THR A 193 -29.49 -15.51 5.40
C THR A 193 -28.74 -14.19 5.55
N LYS A 194 -29.44 -13.08 5.78
CA LYS A 194 -28.83 -11.76 5.89
C LYS A 194 -27.79 -11.71 7.03
N PRO A 195 -26.54 -11.30 6.76
CA PRO A 195 -25.53 -11.15 7.81
C PRO A 195 -25.73 -9.86 8.61
N GLU A 196 -25.29 -9.84 9.87
CA GLU A 196 -25.25 -8.63 10.69
C GLU A 196 -24.04 -7.77 10.35
N ARG A 197 -22.90 -8.43 10.12
CA ARG A 197 -21.64 -7.76 9.81
C ARG A 197 -20.78 -8.65 8.91
N ILE A 198 -20.12 -8.01 7.94
CA ILE A 198 -19.09 -8.62 7.10
C ILE A 198 -17.80 -7.86 7.37
N THR A 199 -16.73 -8.59 7.65
CA THR A 199 -15.42 -8.05 7.99
C THR A 199 -14.33 -8.71 7.16
N ILE A 200 -13.59 -7.94 6.37
CA ILE A 200 -12.37 -8.42 5.72
C ILE A 200 -11.26 -8.44 6.76
N LYS A 201 -10.85 -9.63 7.20
CA LYS A 201 -9.87 -9.81 8.29
C LYS A 201 -8.45 -9.94 7.80
N GLU A 202 -8.21 -10.78 6.79
CA GLU A 202 -6.85 -11.09 6.37
C GLU A 202 -6.73 -11.14 4.86
N ALA A 203 -5.63 -10.63 4.33
CA ALA A 203 -5.20 -10.79 2.95
C ALA A 203 -3.79 -11.39 2.93
N LEU A 204 -3.70 -12.69 2.66
CA LEU A 204 -2.45 -13.41 2.45
C LEU A 204 -2.05 -13.30 0.99
N TYR A 205 -0.91 -12.68 0.73
CA TYR A 205 -0.30 -12.52 -0.57
C TYR A 205 0.76 -13.60 -0.78
N GLU A 206 0.82 -14.13 -2.00
CA GLU A 206 1.89 -15.02 -2.43
C GLU A 206 2.54 -14.50 -3.71
N PHE A 207 3.87 -14.48 -3.71
CA PHE A 207 4.66 -13.98 -4.83
C PHE A 207 5.55 -15.10 -5.38
N PRO A 208 5.04 -15.92 -6.32
CA PRO A 208 5.80 -17.06 -6.81
C PRO A 208 7.10 -16.58 -7.47
N GLN A 209 8.20 -17.25 -7.10
CA GLN A 209 9.49 -17.06 -7.77
C GLN A 209 9.42 -17.70 -9.15
N THR A 210 9.88 -16.99 -10.17
CA THR A 210 10.01 -17.55 -11.52
C THR A 210 11.08 -18.64 -11.51
N LYS A 211 10.66 -19.90 -11.37
CA LYS A 211 11.54 -21.06 -11.53
C LYS A 211 11.77 -21.28 -13.02
N SER A 212 12.83 -20.72 -13.58
CA SER A 212 13.26 -21.05 -14.94
C SER A 212 14.63 -21.74 -14.93
N PRO A 213 14.84 -22.83 -15.69
CA PRO A 213 16.15 -23.44 -15.85
C PRO A 213 17.10 -22.54 -16.66
N HIS A 214 16.58 -21.65 -17.50
CA HIS A 214 17.39 -20.76 -18.35
C HIS A 214 17.62 -19.41 -17.69
N GLN A 215 18.89 -18.99 -17.59
CA GLN A 215 19.29 -17.73 -16.98
C GLN A 215 18.71 -16.51 -17.71
N SER A 216 18.48 -16.60 -19.02
CA SER A 216 17.83 -15.57 -19.85
C SER A 216 16.37 -15.33 -19.45
N LEU A 217 15.62 -16.40 -19.19
CA LEU A 217 14.21 -16.33 -18.76
C LEU A 217 14.08 -15.89 -17.29
N ARG A 218 15.08 -16.13 -16.45
CA ARG A 218 15.15 -15.55 -15.09
C ARG A 218 15.29 -14.03 -15.09
N ARG A 219 15.82 -13.44 -16.18
CA ARG A 219 15.89 -11.97 -16.34
C ARG A 219 14.53 -11.36 -16.68
N LEU A 220 13.58 -12.15 -17.18
CA LEU A 220 12.23 -11.69 -17.49
C LEU A 220 11.44 -11.56 -16.18
N LYS A 221 11.27 -10.33 -15.72
CA LYS A 221 10.46 -10.02 -14.53
C LYS A 221 9.00 -9.93 -14.92
N PHE A 222 8.21 -10.89 -14.45
CA PHE A 222 6.75 -10.88 -14.60
C PHE A 222 6.11 -10.16 -13.41
N ARG A 223 4.97 -9.50 -13.64
CA ARG A 223 4.09 -9.04 -12.54
C ARG A 223 3.36 -10.25 -11.96
N SER A 224 4.09 -11.08 -11.21
CA SER A 224 3.56 -12.28 -10.58
C SER A 224 3.04 -12.00 -9.17
N GLY A 225 2.05 -12.80 -8.79
CA GLY A 225 1.44 -12.79 -7.47
C GLY A 225 -0.08 -12.65 -7.54
N GLU A 226 -0.71 -13.00 -6.43
CA GLU A 226 -2.12 -12.81 -6.18
C GLU A 226 -2.38 -12.81 -4.66
N ILE A 227 -3.60 -12.48 -4.26
CA ILE A 227 -4.08 -12.82 -2.92
C ILE A 227 -4.25 -14.35 -2.92
N ARG A 228 -3.39 -15.05 -2.21
CA ARG A 228 -3.46 -16.51 -2.04
C ARG A 228 -4.67 -16.91 -1.22
N ASN A 229 -4.99 -16.16 -0.18
CA ASN A 229 -6.17 -16.37 0.64
C ASN A 229 -6.69 -15.03 1.18
N LEU A 230 -7.98 -14.76 0.98
CA LEU A 230 -8.68 -13.67 1.65
C LEU A 230 -9.58 -14.26 2.74
N VAL A 231 -9.45 -13.79 3.98
CA VAL A 231 -10.29 -14.24 5.10
C VAL A 231 -11.37 -13.20 5.35
N VAL A 232 -12.63 -13.64 5.24
CA VAL A 232 -13.82 -12.82 5.47
C VAL A 232 -14.60 -13.41 6.63
N GLU A 233 -14.80 -12.63 7.68
CA GLU A 233 -15.63 -13.00 8.81
C GLU A 233 -17.05 -12.48 8.60
N ILE A 234 -18.04 -13.34 8.84
CA ILE A 234 -19.46 -13.05 8.67
C ILE A 234 -20.16 -13.36 9.98
N GLU A 235 -20.78 -12.36 10.57
CA GLU A 235 -21.51 -12.50 11.84
C GLU A 235 -23.01 -12.60 11.58
N PHE A 236 -23.66 -13.51 12.31
CA PHE A 236 -25.09 -13.78 12.24
C PHE A 236 -25.74 -13.70 13.62
N SER A 237 -26.99 -13.21 13.65
CA SER A 237 -27.82 -13.08 14.87
C SER A 237 -28.02 -14.39 15.62
N ASP A 238 -28.19 -15.47 14.85
CA ASP A 238 -28.60 -16.75 15.37
C ASP A 238 -27.95 -17.90 14.59
N LYS A 239 -27.79 -19.01 15.29
CA LYS A 239 -27.14 -20.22 14.79
C LYS A 239 -27.85 -20.80 13.56
N LYS A 240 -29.18 -20.70 13.48
CA LYS A 240 -29.96 -21.26 12.35
C LYS A 240 -29.64 -20.53 11.04
N ARG A 241 -29.53 -19.20 11.07
CA ARG A 241 -29.09 -18.41 9.91
C ARG A 241 -27.65 -18.73 9.52
N LYS A 242 -26.74 -18.84 10.50
CA LYS A 242 -25.34 -19.22 10.29
C LYS A 242 -25.22 -20.58 9.62
N ASP A 243 -25.92 -21.60 10.11
CA ASP A 243 -25.88 -22.96 9.57
C ASP A 243 -26.47 -23.02 8.15
N LYS A 244 -27.59 -22.32 7.89
CA LYS A 244 -28.15 -22.19 6.54
C LYS A 244 -27.19 -21.49 5.58
N ALA A 245 -26.50 -20.44 6.03
CA ALA A 245 -25.49 -19.75 5.22
C ALA A 245 -24.30 -20.66 4.90
N PHE A 246 -23.87 -21.49 5.87
CA PHE A 246 -22.86 -22.51 5.66
C PHE A 246 -23.27 -23.51 4.59
N GLU A 247 -24.48 -24.07 4.67
CA GLU A 247 -25.01 -25.01 3.67
C GLU A 247 -25.08 -24.38 2.26
N ASN A 248 -25.49 -23.11 2.16
CA ASN A 248 -25.55 -22.40 0.89
C ASN A 248 -24.16 -22.21 0.26
N LEU A 249 -23.17 -21.81 1.05
CA LEU A 249 -21.79 -21.66 0.59
C LEU A 249 -21.17 -23.03 0.25
N GLU A 250 -21.52 -24.10 0.97
CA GLU A 250 -21.07 -25.46 0.69
C GLU A 250 -21.66 -25.99 -0.62
N SER A 251 -22.94 -25.70 -0.86
CA SER A 251 -23.59 -25.96 -2.14
C SER A 251 -22.92 -25.20 -3.29
N LEU A 252 -22.61 -23.91 -3.09
CA LEU A 252 -21.87 -23.10 -4.08
C LEU A 252 -20.48 -23.70 -4.36
N ARG A 253 -19.75 -24.11 -3.34
CA ARG A 253 -18.45 -24.79 -3.48
C ARG A 253 -18.56 -26.06 -4.34
N HIS A 254 -19.61 -26.86 -4.13
CA HIS A 254 -19.88 -28.03 -4.97
C HIS A 254 -20.30 -27.68 -6.40
N GLN A 255 -21.03 -26.58 -6.60
CA GLN A 255 -21.37 -26.07 -7.93
C GLN A 255 -20.11 -25.65 -8.69
N HIS A 256 -19.21 -24.91 -8.05
CA HIS A 256 -17.91 -24.52 -8.64
C HIS A 256 -17.11 -25.73 -9.08
N GLN A 257 -17.02 -26.78 -8.25
CA GLN A 257 -16.32 -28.03 -8.60
C GLN A 257 -16.91 -28.72 -9.85
N LYS A 258 -18.20 -28.54 -10.11
CA LYS A 258 -18.90 -29.04 -11.31
C LYS A 258 -18.86 -28.05 -12.49
N GLY A 259 -18.19 -26.91 -12.34
CA GLY A 259 -18.16 -25.84 -13.35
C GLY A 259 -19.45 -25.05 -13.47
N LEU A 260 -20.34 -25.15 -12.48
CA LEU A 260 -21.61 -24.42 -12.42
C LEU A 260 -21.42 -23.11 -11.66
N SER A 261 -21.94 -22.01 -12.21
CA SER A 261 -21.84 -20.65 -11.64
C SER A 261 -20.43 -20.22 -11.18
N PRO A 262 -19.36 -20.48 -11.97
CA PRO A 262 -17.98 -20.21 -11.58
C PRO A 262 -17.64 -18.71 -11.35
N GLU A 263 -18.55 -17.82 -11.74
CA GLU A 263 -18.46 -16.37 -11.59
C GLU A 263 -18.89 -15.86 -10.20
N ILE A 264 -19.70 -16.62 -9.46
CA ILE A 264 -20.25 -16.17 -8.17
C ILE A 264 -19.15 -16.19 -7.10
N LEU A 265 -18.90 -15.03 -6.45
CA LEU A 265 -17.88 -14.88 -5.40
C LEU A 265 -16.49 -15.38 -5.83
N SER A 266 -16.14 -15.20 -7.10
CA SER A 266 -14.92 -15.69 -7.73
C SER A 266 -14.20 -14.53 -8.40
N TYR A 267 -12.97 -14.24 -7.97
CA TYR A 267 -12.28 -12.99 -8.32
C TYR A 267 -10.90 -13.22 -8.93
N PRO A 268 -10.54 -12.58 -10.06
CA PRO A 268 -9.28 -12.81 -10.78
C PRO A 268 -8.02 -12.38 -9.99
N GLY A 269 -8.18 -11.62 -8.91
CA GLY A 269 -7.09 -11.20 -8.01
C GLY A 269 -6.89 -12.10 -6.79
N CYS A 270 -7.80 -13.04 -6.54
CA CYS A 270 -7.87 -13.83 -5.32
C CYS A 270 -7.98 -15.32 -5.66
N ALA A 271 -7.03 -16.14 -5.19
CA ALA A 271 -7.01 -17.58 -5.46
C ALA A 271 -8.08 -18.33 -4.66
N GLN A 272 -8.34 -17.91 -3.43
CA GLN A 272 -9.39 -18.49 -2.61
C GLN A 272 -9.87 -17.48 -1.55
N ILE A 273 -11.13 -17.63 -1.15
CA ILE A 273 -11.73 -16.91 -0.03
C ILE A 273 -12.07 -17.92 1.06
N THR A 274 -11.61 -17.65 2.27
CA THR A 274 -12.04 -18.36 3.48
C THR A 274 -13.11 -17.55 4.16
N PHE A 275 -14.32 -18.09 4.26
CA PHE A 275 -15.39 -17.50 5.05
C PHE A 275 -15.38 -18.10 6.47
N GLU A 276 -15.25 -17.24 7.47
CA GLU A 276 -15.42 -17.59 8.89
C GLU A 276 -16.82 -17.12 9.34
N LEU A 277 -17.76 -18.06 9.43
CA LEU A 277 -19.14 -17.78 9.83
C LEU A 277 -19.26 -17.88 11.34
N ARG A 278 -19.74 -16.82 11.98
CA ARG A 278 -19.83 -16.71 13.44
C ARG A 278 -21.27 -16.46 13.88
N SER A 279 -21.66 -17.15 14.94
CA SER A 279 -22.84 -16.83 15.73
C SER A 279 -22.54 -17.22 17.17
N GLU A 280 -22.74 -16.29 18.10
CA GLU A 280 -22.34 -16.46 19.50
C GLU A 280 -20.85 -16.89 19.60
N ASP A 281 -20.56 -18.03 20.20
CA ASP A 281 -19.21 -18.60 20.34
C ASP A 281 -18.86 -19.66 19.29
N GLU A 282 -19.78 -19.99 18.37
CA GLU A 282 -19.53 -20.97 17.32
C GLU A 282 -18.91 -20.35 16.06
N ILE A 283 -17.88 -21.01 15.53
CA ILE A 283 -17.21 -20.62 14.29
C ILE A 283 -17.21 -21.80 13.32
N SER A 284 -17.83 -21.62 12.16
CA SER A 284 -17.76 -22.54 11.03
C SER A 284 -16.87 -21.93 9.95
N LYS A 285 -16.07 -22.76 9.26
CA LYS A 285 -15.18 -22.29 8.19
C LYS A 285 -15.47 -22.99 6.88
N ILE A 286 -15.53 -22.21 5.81
CA ILE A 286 -15.67 -22.73 4.45
C ILE A 286 -14.71 -22.02 3.51
N ILE A 287 -14.11 -22.78 2.60
CA ILE A 287 -13.12 -22.28 1.64
C ILE A 287 -13.72 -22.38 0.24
N LEU A 288 -13.82 -21.24 -0.42
CA LEU A 288 -14.23 -21.14 -1.81
C LEU A 288 -13.00 -20.84 -2.67
N GLN A 289 -12.65 -21.76 -3.56
CA GLN A 289 -11.55 -21.57 -4.50
C GLN A 289 -12.04 -20.89 -5.77
N ARG A 290 -11.20 -20.03 -6.33
CA ARG A 290 -11.43 -19.49 -7.68
C ARG A 290 -11.34 -20.62 -8.70
N MET A 291 -12.29 -20.65 -9.62
CA MET A 291 -12.26 -21.57 -10.75
C MET A 291 -11.37 -21.01 -11.87
N GLY A 292 -10.31 -21.76 -12.19
CA GLY A 292 -9.37 -21.41 -13.24
C GLY A 292 -8.35 -20.35 -12.86
N TYR A 293 -7.45 -20.07 -13.80
CA TYR A 293 -6.42 -19.06 -13.67
C TYR A 293 -6.79 -17.80 -14.47
N PRO A 294 -6.61 -16.60 -13.91
CA PRO A 294 -6.80 -15.36 -14.64
C PRO A 294 -5.78 -15.28 -15.78
N LYS A 295 -6.13 -14.54 -16.83
CA LYS A 295 -5.25 -14.29 -17.99
C LYS A 295 -3.85 -13.81 -17.57
N ARG A 296 -3.74 -13.03 -16.49
CA ARG A 296 -2.45 -12.58 -15.93
C ARG A 296 -1.56 -13.72 -15.44
N ILE A 297 -2.12 -14.80 -14.92
CA ILE A 297 -1.35 -15.95 -14.46
C ILE A 297 -1.02 -16.88 -15.63
N LEU A 298 -1.96 -17.05 -16.56
CA LEU A 298 -1.78 -17.91 -17.75
C LEU A 298 -0.81 -17.29 -18.77
N THR A 299 -0.96 -15.99 -19.04
CA THR A 299 -0.14 -15.21 -19.96
C THR A 299 0.34 -13.95 -19.24
N PRO A 300 1.32 -14.07 -18.32
CA PRO A 300 1.81 -12.93 -17.57
C PRO A 300 2.44 -11.92 -18.52
N SER A 301 2.00 -10.68 -18.42
CA SER A 301 2.62 -9.58 -19.15
C SER A 301 4.04 -9.37 -18.61
N TYR A 302 4.96 -9.08 -19.53
CA TYR A 302 6.25 -8.52 -19.17
C TYR A 302 6.02 -7.25 -18.35
N LYS A 303 6.90 -6.97 -17.37
CA LYS A 303 7.04 -5.58 -16.92
C LYS A 303 7.32 -4.75 -18.17
N VAL A 304 6.34 -3.97 -18.61
CA VAL A 304 6.54 -3.05 -19.73
C VAL A 304 7.61 -2.06 -19.26
N PRO A 305 8.74 -1.94 -19.98
CA PRO A 305 9.69 -0.86 -19.73
C PRO A 305 8.91 0.44 -19.70
N ILE A 306 9.14 1.28 -18.69
CA ILE A 306 8.58 2.63 -18.71
C ILE A 306 9.15 3.25 -19.99
N LYS A 307 8.31 3.43 -21.02
CA LYS A 307 8.79 4.02 -22.28
C LYS A 307 9.41 5.37 -21.90
N PRO A 308 10.70 5.60 -22.18
CA PRO A 308 11.37 6.84 -21.84
C PRO A 308 10.80 7.92 -22.76
N HIS A 309 9.69 8.52 -22.37
CA HIS A 309 9.13 9.70 -23.00
C HIS A 309 9.06 10.82 -21.95
N SER A 310 10.10 10.93 -21.11
CA SER A 310 10.35 12.20 -20.43
C SER A 310 11.29 13.01 -21.31
N ASN A 311 10.91 14.24 -21.64
CA ASN A 311 11.77 15.20 -22.34
C ASN A 311 12.98 15.65 -21.48
N GLY A 312 13.29 14.93 -20.39
CA GLY A 312 14.15 15.40 -19.31
C GLY A 312 13.48 16.50 -18.50
N LYS A 313 13.73 16.53 -17.18
CA LYS A 313 13.34 17.64 -16.31
C LYS A 313 14.57 18.48 -16.03
N ASN A 314 14.53 19.76 -16.38
CA ASN A 314 15.57 20.72 -16.05
C ASN A 314 15.08 21.65 -14.94
N PHE A 315 15.62 21.48 -13.74
CA PHE A 315 15.26 22.21 -12.53
C PHE A 315 16.49 22.55 -11.71
N ASP A 316 16.32 23.48 -10.79
CA ASP A 316 17.26 23.88 -9.75
C ASP A 316 16.63 23.72 -8.35
N LEU A 317 17.33 24.16 -7.30
CA LEU A 317 16.82 24.04 -5.93
C LEU A 317 15.58 24.90 -5.65
N LEU A 318 15.34 25.97 -6.42
CA LEU A 318 14.17 26.85 -6.26
C LEU A 318 12.93 26.27 -6.92
N SER A 319 13.12 25.48 -7.98
CA SER A 319 12.04 24.92 -8.80
C SER A 319 11.69 23.46 -8.46
N LEU A 320 12.24 22.89 -7.37
CA LEU A 320 11.99 21.51 -6.93
C LEU A 320 10.49 21.18 -6.91
N PHE A 321 9.70 21.95 -6.17
CA PHE A 321 8.28 21.70 -5.98
C PHE A 321 7.39 22.41 -7.02
N SER A 322 7.76 22.31 -8.29
CA SER A 322 7.04 22.94 -9.42
C SER A 322 6.91 21.99 -10.63
N ALA A 323 6.17 22.42 -11.66
CA ALA A 323 6.08 21.73 -12.95
C ALA A 323 7.43 21.55 -13.67
N LYS A 324 8.44 22.38 -13.36
CA LYS A 324 9.81 22.23 -13.91
C LYS A 324 10.59 21.12 -13.19
N GLY A 325 10.30 20.90 -11.91
CA GLY A 325 10.98 19.96 -11.04
C GLY A 325 10.25 18.64 -10.89
N PHE A 326 9.61 18.45 -9.74
CA PHE A 326 9.06 17.15 -9.31
C PHE A 326 7.70 16.80 -9.92
N TYR A 327 6.98 17.79 -10.42
CA TYR A 327 5.61 17.63 -10.89
C TYR A 327 5.49 17.84 -12.39
N SER A 328 4.39 17.36 -12.97
CA SER A 328 3.90 17.73 -14.29
C SER A 328 2.44 18.15 -14.20
N ASP A 329 2.06 18.94 -15.19
CA ASP A 329 0.69 19.31 -15.53
C ASP A 329 0.47 18.71 -16.93
N THR A 330 -0.24 17.58 -16.97
CA THR A 330 -0.31 16.69 -18.13
C THR A 330 -1.29 17.22 -19.18
N ASP A 331 -2.40 17.81 -18.75
CA ASP A 331 -3.43 18.40 -19.61
C ASP A 331 -3.28 19.91 -19.82
N LYS A 332 -2.34 20.55 -19.12
CA LYS A 332 -1.92 21.96 -19.24
C LYS A 332 -2.98 22.94 -18.77
N ASP A 333 -3.73 22.59 -17.75
CA ASP A 333 -4.76 23.44 -17.16
C ASP A 333 -4.25 24.33 -16.00
N GLY A 334 -2.98 24.17 -15.63
CA GLY A 334 -2.32 24.87 -14.52
C GLY A 334 -2.35 24.11 -13.20
N ILE A 335 -3.00 22.95 -13.13
CA ILE A 335 -3.05 22.07 -11.97
C ILE A 335 -2.00 20.97 -12.13
N LEU A 336 -1.16 20.81 -11.10
CA LEU A 336 -0.16 19.76 -11.08
C LEU A 336 -0.85 18.41 -10.84
N ASP A 337 -1.06 17.62 -11.87
CA ASP A 337 -1.82 16.37 -11.84
C ASP A 337 -0.95 15.10 -11.76
N LYS A 338 0.38 15.27 -11.82
CA LYS A 338 1.31 14.16 -11.85
C LYS A 338 2.59 14.42 -11.05
N LEU A 339 2.92 13.50 -10.15
CA LEU A 339 4.25 13.36 -9.56
C LEU A 339 5.18 12.56 -10.48
N ASP A 340 6.23 13.20 -11.01
CA ASP A 340 7.26 12.55 -11.83
C ASP A 340 8.42 11.99 -11.01
N THR A 341 8.69 12.59 -9.86
CA THR A 341 9.83 12.24 -9.01
C THR A 341 9.68 10.89 -8.33
N SER A 342 10.78 10.15 -8.31
CA SER A 342 10.97 8.95 -7.47
C SER A 342 12.01 9.24 -6.37
N LEU A 343 11.72 8.87 -5.13
CA LEU A 343 12.69 8.87 -4.03
C LEU A 343 13.45 7.55 -4.02
N ILE A 344 14.76 7.60 -4.14
CA ILE A 344 15.59 6.40 -4.28
C ILE A 344 16.54 6.30 -3.08
N ILE A 345 16.36 5.27 -2.25
CA ILE A 345 17.14 5.00 -1.03
C ILE A 345 18.04 3.76 -1.20
N PRO A 346 19.19 3.69 -0.50
CA PRO A 346 20.04 2.51 -0.52
C PRO A 346 19.40 1.36 0.26
N GLN A 347 19.78 0.12 -0.07
CA GLN A 347 19.33 -1.09 0.61
C GLN A 347 19.54 -1.09 2.13
N ASN A 348 20.57 -0.38 2.61
CA ASN A 348 20.91 -0.31 4.03
C ASN A 348 20.39 0.99 4.68
N SER A 349 19.41 1.67 4.05
CA SER A 349 18.81 2.89 4.59
C SER A 349 17.76 2.58 5.66
N GLY A 350 17.79 3.34 6.76
CA GLY A 350 16.77 3.29 7.81
C GLY A 350 16.43 4.69 8.32
N LEU A 351 16.39 5.67 7.42
CA LEU A 351 16.23 7.10 7.71
C LEU A 351 14.77 7.54 7.62
N LEU A 352 14.18 7.95 8.75
CA LEU A 352 12.75 8.27 8.83
C LEU A 352 12.37 9.47 7.96
N GLY A 353 13.30 10.43 7.80
CA GLY A 353 13.16 11.59 6.94
C GLY A 353 12.83 11.26 5.47
N SER A 354 13.17 10.05 4.99
CA SER A 354 12.78 9.61 3.64
C SER A 354 11.25 9.44 3.52
N ALA A 355 10.60 8.92 4.57
CA ALA A 355 9.15 8.77 4.62
C ALA A 355 8.42 10.12 4.78
N GLN A 356 9.02 11.05 5.53
CA GLN A 356 8.52 12.42 5.64
C GLN A 356 8.60 13.15 4.30
N LEU A 357 9.69 12.96 3.55
CA LEU A 357 9.86 13.56 2.23
C LEU A 357 8.87 12.97 1.23
N ALA A 358 8.60 11.66 1.29
CA ALA A 358 7.55 11.05 0.46
C ALA A 358 6.18 11.68 0.71
N SER A 359 5.86 11.96 1.98
CA SER A 359 4.64 12.69 2.34
C SER A 359 4.65 14.12 1.76
N ARG A 360 5.77 14.85 1.83
CA ARG A 360 5.87 16.20 1.27
C ARG A 360 5.57 16.25 -0.23
N LEU A 361 5.99 15.21 -0.97
CA LEU A 361 5.83 15.13 -2.42
C LEU A 361 4.38 15.03 -2.88
N VAL A 362 3.42 14.66 -2.02
CA VAL A 362 2.01 14.62 -2.42
C VAL A 362 1.27 15.94 -2.14
N LEU A 363 1.92 16.94 -1.53
CA LEU A 363 1.23 18.18 -1.12
C LEU A 363 0.74 19.03 -2.29
N ASN A 364 1.59 19.20 -3.29
CA ASN A 364 1.36 20.20 -4.33
C ASN A 364 0.73 19.59 -5.59
N THR A 365 0.21 18.37 -5.52
CA THR A 365 -0.31 17.66 -6.69
C THR A 365 -1.70 17.09 -6.44
N ALA A 366 -2.55 17.19 -7.46
CA ALA A 366 -3.86 16.56 -7.50
C ALA A 366 -3.77 15.05 -7.83
N GLY A 367 -2.61 14.57 -8.27
CA GLY A 367 -2.42 13.16 -8.64
C GLY A 367 -0.99 12.67 -8.48
N ALA A 368 -0.84 11.47 -7.91
CA ALA A 368 0.46 10.82 -7.77
C ALA A 368 0.41 9.37 -8.25
N SER A 369 1.50 8.94 -8.88
CA SER A 369 1.73 7.54 -9.20
C SER A 369 2.53 6.88 -8.08
N PHE A 370 2.04 5.74 -7.61
CA PHE A 370 2.69 4.96 -6.56
C PHE A 370 3.39 3.71 -7.12
N PRO A 371 4.47 3.23 -6.48
CA PRO A 371 5.11 3.76 -5.26
C PRO A 371 5.94 5.02 -5.52
N ILE A 372 6.25 5.76 -4.45
CA ILE A 372 7.08 6.98 -4.49
C ILE A 372 8.51 6.67 -4.02
N LEU A 373 8.63 5.83 -2.99
CA LEU A 373 9.92 5.37 -2.45
C LEU A 373 10.34 4.08 -3.13
N PHE A 374 11.55 4.07 -3.68
CA PHE A 374 12.19 2.91 -4.30
C PHE A 374 13.52 2.63 -3.64
N LEU A 375 13.89 1.35 -3.56
CA LEU A 375 15.27 0.99 -3.30
C LEU A 375 16.10 1.14 -4.58
N ASP A 376 17.37 1.50 -4.45
CA ASP A 376 18.27 1.64 -5.59
C ASP A 376 18.36 0.38 -6.49
N LYS A 377 18.27 -0.82 -5.91
CA LYS A 377 18.21 -2.09 -6.67
C LYS A 377 16.89 -2.35 -7.39
N GLU A 378 15.81 -1.64 -7.05
CA GLU A 378 14.54 -1.71 -7.79
C GLU A 378 14.62 -0.97 -9.13
N ILE A 379 15.60 -0.07 -9.28
CA ILE A 379 15.80 0.72 -10.48
C ILE A 379 16.52 -0.10 -11.54
N GLU A 380 15.75 -0.56 -12.53
CA GLU A 380 16.26 -1.35 -13.66
C GLU A 380 16.75 -0.46 -14.80
N GLU A 381 16.04 0.64 -15.08
CA GLU A 381 16.31 1.55 -16.20
C GLU A 381 16.54 2.99 -15.72
N GLN A 382 17.79 3.31 -15.38
CA GLN A 382 18.15 4.64 -14.88
C GLN A 382 17.80 5.77 -15.85
N LYS A 383 17.86 5.50 -17.16
CA LYS A 383 17.57 6.49 -18.22
C LYS A 383 16.08 6.88 -18.30
N ALA A 384 15.19 6.11 -17.69
CA ALA A 384 13.76 6.39 -17.65
C ALA A 384 13.37 7.30 -16.47
N LEU A 385 14.29 7.54 -15.52
CA LEU A 385 14.00 8.38 -14.35
C LEU A 385 13.77 9.84 -14.76
N ALA A 386 12.62 10.38 -14.36
CA ALA A 386 12.32 11.81 -14.39
C ALA A 386 12.54 12.39 -12.99
N SER A 387 13.31 13.48 -12.92
CA SER A 387 13.60 14.23 -11.69
C SER A 387 13.83 13.37 -10.42
N PRO A 388 14.72 12.35 -10.46
CA PRO A 388 14.89 11.45 -9.32
C PRO A 388 15.59 12.15 -8.15
N VAL A 389 15.22 11.76 -6.93
CA VAL A 389 15.90 12.17 -5.69
C VAL A 389 16.71 10.99 -5.18
N LEU A 390 18.02 11.16 -5.08
CA LEU A 390 18.98 10.13 -4.70
C LEU A 390 19.48 10.37 -3.28
N ILE A 391 19.09 9.50 -2.35
CA ILE A 391 19.36 9.70 -0.92
C ILE A 391 20.55 8.86 -0.48
N GLY A 392 21.54 9.47 0.16
CA GLY A 392 22.67 8.83 0.81
C GLY A 392 23.88 8.54 -0.09
N HIS A 393 25.06 8.49 0.55
CA HIS A 393 26.32 8.16 -0.12
C HIS A 393 26.34 6.73 -0.66
N ASP A 394 25.64 5.81 0.02
CA ASP A 394 25.67 4.41 -0.33
C ASP A 394 24.77 4.03 -1.50
N ASN A 395 23.91 4.94 -1.94
CA ASN A 395 23.03 4.77 -3.08
C ASN A 395 23.85 4.50 -4.35
N ILE A 396 23.53 3.41 -5.04
CA ILE A 396 24.25 2.95 -6.25
C ILE A 396 24.29 4.06 -7.32
N LEU A 397 23.20 4.81 -7.49
CA LEU A 397 23.09 5.88 -8.48
C LEU A 397 23.95 7.09 -8.12
N ASN A 398 24.03 7.47 -6.85
CA ASN A 398 24.96 8.51 -6.39
C ASN A 398 26.42 8.08 -6.62
N LYS A 399 26.76 6.83 -6.28
CA LYS A 399 28.10 6.26 -6.53
C LYS A 399 28.47 6.30 -8.01
N GLU A 400 27.53 6.01 -8.91
CA GLU A 400 27.76 6.11 -10.36
C GLU A 400 27.99 7.56 -10.83
N LEU A 401 27.21 8.53 -10.33
CA LEU A 401 27.38 9.93 -10.68
C LEU A 401 28.72 10.49 -10.20
N ILE A 402 29.21 10.04 -9.03
CA ILE A 402 30.54 10.37 -8.52
C ILE A 402 31.61 9.78 -9.43
N LYS A 403 31.51 8.48 -9.79
CA LYS A 403 32.46 7.81 -10.70
C LYS A 403 32.53 8.48 -12.08
N LYS A 404 31.39 8.96 -12.58
CA LYS A 404 31.30 9.72 -13.85
C LYS A 404 31.78 11.18 -13.73
N GLY A 405 32.16 11.64 -12.54
CA GLY A 405 32.59 13.01 -12.28
C GLY A 405 31.46 14.06 -12.28
N LYS A 406 30.20 13.63 -12.43
CA LYS A 406 29.02 14.52 -12.47
C LYS A 406 28.62 15.02 -11.08
N LEU A 407 28.75 14.18 -10.06
CA LEU A 407 28.49 14.55 -8.66
C LEU A 407 29.81 14.73 -7.92
N LYS A 408 30.15 15.99 -7.63
CA LYS A 408 31.26 16.34 -6.73
C LYS A 408 30.70 16.70 -5.36
N ILE A 409 31.13 15.96 -4.35
CA ILE A 409 30.74 16.15 -2.95
C ILE A 409 31.92 16.84 -2.24
N PRO A 410 31.74 18.06 -1.70
CA PRO A 410 32.77 18.72 -0.92
C PRO A 410 32.99 17.96 0.40
N PRO A 411 34.12 18.16 1.09
CA PRO A 411 34.30 17.60 2.44
C PRO A 411 33.20 18.13 3.36
N LEU A 412 32.37 17.22 3.88
CA LEU A 412 31.29 17.53 4.80
C LEU A 412 31.77 17.27 6.24
N GLN A 413 31.52 18.23 7.13
CA GLN A 413 31.79 18.03 8.56
C GLN A 413 30.76 17.07 9.18
N LYS A 414 31.08 16.52 10.35
CA LYS A 414 30.15 15.69 11.13
C LYS A 414 28.80 16.40 11.27
N SER A 415 27.71 15.65 11.09
CA SER A 415 26.32 16.14 11.14
C SER A 415 25.92 17.15 10.05
N TRP A 416 26.76 17.39 9.04
CA TRP A 416 26.36 18.18 7.87
C TRP A 416 25.63 17.30 6.85
N GLY A 417 24.61 17.89 6.23
CA GLY A 417 23.88 17.35 5.09
C GLY A 417 23.97 18.33 3.91
N MET A 418 23.90 17.81 2.69
CA MET A 418 23.94 18.58 1.46
C MET A 418 22.85 18.06 0.51
N ALA A 419 22.09 18.99 -0.06
CA ALA A 419 21.24 18.75 -1.20
C ALA A 419 21.84 19.44 -2.41
N LYS A 420 22.03 18.72 -3.52
CA LYS A 420 22.68 19.22 -4.72
C LYS A 420 21.97 18.72 -5.97
N VAL A 421 21.59 19.65 -6.83
CA VAL A 421 21.11 19.29 -8.16
C VAL A 421 22.29 18.86 -9.03
N VAL A 422 22.15 17.72 -9.69
CA VAL A 422 23.09 17.18 -10.67
C VAL A 422 22.45 17.34 -12.06
N PRO A 423 22.93 18.27 -12.89
CA PRO A 423 22.42 18.47 -14.23
C PRO A 423 22.60 17.23 -15.11
N GLU A 424 21.59 16.91 -15.92
CA GLU A 424 21.61 15.80 -16.88
C GLU A 424 22.14 14.49 -16.25
N ALA A 425 21.73 14.19 -15.01
CA ALA A 425 22.21 13.05 -14.26
C ALA A 425 21.92 11.73 -14.99
N PHE A 426 20.69 11.58 -15.46
CA PHE A 426 20.25 10.44 -16.26
C PHE A 426 19.51 10.93 -17.50
N ASN A 427 20.08 10.65 -18.68
CA ASN A 427 19.61 11.22 -19.94
C ASN A 427 19.57 12.76 -19.87
N LYS A 428 18.44 13.40 -20.22
CA LYS A 428 18.24 14.85 -20.16
C LYS A 428 17.64 15.35 -18.84
N SER A 429 17.49 14.47 -17.85
CA SER A 429 16.87 14.85 -16.57
C SER A 429 17.91 15.17 -15.51
N ASN A 430 17.71 16.28 -14.81
CA ASN A 430 18.41 16.61 -13.59
C ASN A 430 17.99 15.64 -12.48
N ALA A 431 18.86 15.41 -11.50
CA ALA A 431 18.58 14.66 -10.28
C ALA A 431 18.89 15.52 -9.05
N LEU A 432 18.18 15.28 -7.95
CA LEU A 432 18.53 15.86 -6.65
C LEU A 432 19.32 14.81 -5.85
N ALA A 433 20.61 15.03 -5.65
CA ALA A 433 21.43 14.22 -4.75
C ALA A 433 21.36 14.79 -3.33
N ILE A 434 20.92 13.98 -2.37
CA ILE A 434 20.89 14.31 -0.95
C ILE A 434 21.89 13.41 -0.23
N VAL A 435 22.94 13.98 0.34
CA VAL A 435 24.02 13.25 0.99
C VAL A 435 24.34 13.88 2.34
N GLY A 436 24.92 13.13 3.26
CA GLY A 436 25.36 13.65 4.56
C GLY A 436 26.64 12.98 5.01
N ALA A 437 27.45 13.70 5.80
CA ALA A 437 28.71 13.18 6.33
C ALA A 437 28.49 11.94 7.21
N ASP A 438 27.37 11.93 7.93
CA ASP A 438 26.92 10.83 8.76
C ASP A 438 25.40 10.67 8.65
N ARG A 439 24.86 9.64 9.31
CA ARG A 439 23.42 9.35 9.34
C ARG A 439 22.60 10.53 9.88
N PHE A 440 23.14 11.28 10.83
CA PHE A 440 22.42 12.36 11.51
C PHE A 440 22.30 13.61 10.64
N GLY A 441 23.38 14.00 9.94
CA GLY A 441 23.36 15.09 8.96
C GLY A 441 22.43 14.79 7.79
N LEU A 442 22.43 13.54 7.31
CA LEU A 442 21.51 13.08 6.27
C LEU A 442 20.05 13.10 6.72
N GLU A 443 19.75 12.62 7.94
CA GLU A 443 18.39 12.70 8.52
C GLU A 443 17.92 14.16 8.62
N LYS A 444 18.77 15.06 9.13
CA LYS A 444 18.43 16.48 9.29
C LYS A 444 18.09 17.17 7.97
N ILE A 445 18.87 16.96 6.92
CA ILE A 445 18.59 17.59 5.62
C ILE A 445 17.31 17.03 4.99
N LEU A 446 17.03 15.73 5.17
CA LEU A 446 15.77 15.12 4.72
C LEU A 446 14.57 15.74 5.45
N THR A 447 14.63 15.85 6.78
CA THR A 447 13.57 16.49 7.58
C THR A 447 13.41 17.97 7.24
N PHE A 448 14.50 18.69 6.95
CA PHE A 448 14.44 20.07 6.49
C PHE A 448 13.67 20.19 5.16
N LEU A 449 14.09 19.44 4.14
CA LEU A 449 13.43 19.42 2.82
C LEU A 449 11.98 18.94 2.87
N SER A 450 11.62 18.13 3.86
CA SER A 450 10.24 17.66 4.04
C SER A 450 9.32 18.77 4.57
N LYS A 451 9.85 19.80 5.24
CA LYS A 451 9.08 20.85 5.93
C LYS A 451 9.09 22.19 5.21
N THR A 452 10.02 22.39 4.28
CA THR A 452 10.05 23.50 3.32
C THR A 452 9.21 23.13 2.10
#